data_AF-A0A382VHK4-F1
#
_entry.id   AF-A0A382VHK4-F1
#
_cell.length_a   1.000
_cell.length_b   1.000
_cell.length_c   1.000
_cell.angle_alpha   90.00
_cell.angle_beta   90.00
_cell.angle_gamma   90.00
#
_symmetry.space_group_name_H-M   'P 1'
#
loop_
_entity.id
_entity.type
_entity.pdbx_description
1 polymer ?
#
loop_
_entity_poly.entity_id
_entity_poly.type
_entity_poly.pdbx_seq_one_letter_code
_entity_poly.pdbx_strand_id
1 'polypeptide(L)'
;MGDKYASDFLAFNLIIFNMPAPLFNEILEKNQLIKGRLNANQADLEKLYQTLQKDSDRLKRKQIRQEEIIKSTLAKRNEIKLQIKRNSESIQKSFHPSSGKIYLLYKKMGDAFYIKARFYWEGKQREVQVGSIPIVLEIINTMISNKLLEGLKPVKAKKLTWNEINKRSDL
;
A
#
# COMPACT_ATOMS: atom_id res chain seq x y z
N MET A 1 -3.77 -1.92 29.00
CA MET A 1 -2.47 -1.65 29.66
C MET A 1 -1.63 -0.56 28.97
N GLY A 2 -1.96 -0.09 27.76
CA GLY A 2 -1.15 0.91 27.03
C GLY A 2 -1.40 2.38 27.39
N ASP A 3 -2.60 2.74 27.85
CA ASP A 3 -2.97 4.17 27.97
C ASP A 3 -2.44 4.85 29.24
N LYS A 4 -2.28 4.10 30.34
CA LYS A 4 -1.75 4.64 31.60
C LYS A 4 -0.27 5.03 31.49
N TYR A 5 0.54 4.22 30.80
CA TYR A 5 1.95 4.55 30.57
C TYR A 5 2.13 5.73 29.59
N ALA A 6 1.24 5.87 28.61
CA ALA A 6 1.26 7.03 27.71
C ALA A 6 0.88 8.32 28.43
N SER A 7 -0.11 8.30 29.34
CA SER A 7 -0.48 9.47 30.15
C SER A 7 0.60 9.83 31.16
N ASP A 8 1.20 8.84 31.82
CA ASP A 8 2.24 9.07 32.82
C ASP A 8 3.53 9.59 32.15
N PHE A 9 3.85 9.11 30.94
CA PHE A 9 4.98 9.61 30.14
C PHE A 9 4.74 11.04 29.62
N LEU A 10 3.51 11.37 29.23
CA LEU A 10 3.15 12.74 28.84
C LEU A 10 3.13 13.69 30.04
N ALA A 11 2.61 13.27 31.19
CA ALA A 11 2.56 14.06 32.41
C ALA A 11 3.98 14.32 32.99
N PHE A 12 4.83 13.30 32.99
CA PHE A 12 6.23 13.45 33.42
C PHE A 12 7.04 14.35 32.47
N ASN A 13 6.78 14.26 31.16
CA ASN A 13 7.39 15.15 30.18
C ASN A 13 6.86 16.60 30.29
N LEU A 14 5.58 16.82 30.61
CA LEU A 14 5.03 18.17 30.74
C LEU A 14 5.64 18.93 31.94
N ILE A 15 5.90 18.22 33.05
CA ILE A 15 6.40 18.80 34.30
C ILE A 15 7.90 19.15 34.21
N ILE A 16 8.71 18.32 33.54
CA ILE A 16 10.16 18.54 33.46
C ILE A 16 10.56 19.47 32.30
N PHE A 17 9.84 19.42 31.16
CA PHE A 17 10.31 20.06 29.92
C PHE A 17 9.83 21.51 29.69
N ASN A 18 8.97 22.03 30.56
CA ASN A 18 8.41 23.39 30.49
C ASN A 18 8.55 24.13 31.84
N MET A 19 9.70 24.02 32.53
CA MET A 19 9.95 24.95 33.64
C MET A 19 10.27 26.33 33.05
N PRO A 20 9.39 27.34 33.20
CA PRO A 20 9.69 28.67 32.72
C PRO A 20 10.83 29.26 33.57
N ALA A 21 11.70 30.09 32.97
CA ALA A 21 12.75 30.85 33.68
C ALA A 21 12.31 31.47 35.03
N PRO A 22 11.05 31.93 35.21
CA PRO A 22 10.51 32.31 36.51
C PRO A 22 10.71 31.30 37.64
N LEU A 23 10.59 29.99 37.36
CA LEU A 23 10.69 28.93 38.36
C LEU A 23 12.12 28.71 38.86
N PHE A 24 13.14 28.96 38.02
CA PHE A 24 14.55 28.85 38.44
C PHE A 24 14.90 29.94 39.45
N ASN A 25 14.49 31.18 39.17
CA ASN A 25 14.67 32.30 40.10
C ASN A 25 13.90 32.07 41.41
N GLU A 26 12.67 31.56 41.32
CA GLU A 26 11.86 31.22 42.49
C GLU A 26 12.46 30.08 43.32
N ILE A 27 13.07 29.06 42.69
CA ILE A 27 13.81 27.98 43.37
C ILE A 27 15.04 28.53 44.08
N LEU A 28 15.78 29.47 43.47
CA LEU A 28 16.93 30.11 44.10
C LEU A 28 16.51 30.95 45.32
N GLU A 29 15.48 31.79 45.18
CA GLU A 29 14.95 32.61 46.28
C GLU A 29 14.40 31.77 47.44
N LYS A 30 13.60 30.74 47.14
CA LYS A 30 13.06 29.83 48.17
C LYS A 30 14.13 28.99 48.84
N ASN A 31 15.22 28.63 48.15
CA ASN A 31 16.35 27.93 48.78
C ASN A 31 17.19 28.84 49.69
N GLN A 32 17.33 30.14 49.39
CA GLN A 32 17.99 31.08 50.31
C GLN A 32 17.23 31.20 51.64
N LEU A 33 15.89 31.07 51.61
CA LEU A 33 15.04 31.09 52.80
C LEU A 33 15.16 29.81 53.65
N ILE A 34 15.54 28.67 53.06
CA ILE A 34 15.80 27.41 53.78
C ILE A 34 17.29 27.38 54.18
N LYS A 35 17.61 28.01 55.32
CA LYS A 35 18.97 28.06 55.89
C LYS A 35 19.72 26.71 55.82
N GLY A 36 20.62 26.58 54.83
CA GLY A 36 21.89 25.85 54.95
C GLY A 36 21.95 24.35 54.67
N ARG A 37 21.54 23.87 53.48
CA ARG A 37 21.91 22.49 53.05
C ARG A 37 22.49 22.33 51.64
N LEU A 38 22.38 23.31 50.76
CA LEU A 38 23.12 23.34 49.49
C LEU A 38 24.14 24.49 49.53
N ASN A 39 25.42 24.16 49.75
CA ASN A 39 26.55 25.07 49.51
C ASN A 39 26.86 25.16 48.00
N ALA A 40 25.82 25.37 47.18
CA ALA A 40 25.99 25.46 45.74
C ALA A 40 26.07 26.93 45.33
N ASN A 41 27.20 27.31 44.76
CA ASN A 41 27.41 28.64 44.19
C ASN A 41 26.40 28.85 43.05
N GLN A 42 25.77 30.03 43.00
CA GLN A 42 24.79 30.38 41.97
C GLN A 42 25.32 30.16 40.56
N ALA A 43 26.60 30.48 40.32
CA ALA A 43 27.26 30.26 39.03
C ALA A 43 27.35 28.77 38.65
N ASP A 44 27.51 27.86 39.64
CA ASP A 44 27.58 26.43 39.40
C ASP A 44 26.19 25.85 39.11
N LEU A 45 25.15 26.35 39.79
CA LEU A 45 23.76 26.00 39.50
C LEU A 45 23.32 26.46 38.11
N GLU A 46 23.71 27.67 37.70
CA GLU A 46 23.42 28.18 36.37
C GLU A 46 24.13 27.37 35.28
N LYS A 47 25.41 27.03 35.48
CA LYS A 47 26.14 26.13 34.56
C LYS A 47 25.48 24.76 34.46
N LEU A 48 25.02 24.20 35.58
CA LEU A 48 24.31 22.92 35.60
C LEU A 48 23.00 23.01 34.81
N TYR A 49 22.21 24.06 35.04
CA TYR A 49 20.97 24.32 34.31
C TYR A 49 21.21 24.40 32.81
N GLN A 50 22.19 25.20 32.37
CA GLN A 50 22.52 25.35 30.94
C GLN A 50 22.97 24.03 30.31
N THR A 51 23.73 23.22 31.05
CA THR A 51 24.18 21.90 30.59
C THR A 51 23.00 20.95 30.42
N LEU A 52 22.10 20.88 31.41
CA LEU A 52 20.90 20.05 31.36
C LEU A 52 19.94 20.50 30.24
N GLN A 53 19.80 21.81 30.03
CA GLN A 53 18.99 22.37 28.95
C GLN A 53 19.54 21.96 27.58
N LYS A 54 20.85 22.12 27.38
CA LYS A 54 21.53 21.72 26.12
C LYS A 54 21.39 20.22 25.84
N ASP A 55 21.52 19.41 26.88
CA ASP A 55 21.37 17.96 26.78
C ASP A 55 19.92 17.55 26.49
N SER A 56 18.94 18.21 27.12
CA SER A 56 17.51 18.05 26.83
C SER A 56 17.21 18.37 25.37
N ASP A 57 17.68 19.50 24.85
CA ASP A 57 17.47 19.88 23.46
C ASP A 57 18.17 18.93 22.48
N ARG A 58 19.34 18.40 22.85
CA ARG A 58 20.01 17.34 22.08
C ARG A 58 19.17 16.07 22.04
N LEU A 59 18.57 15.66 23.16
CA LEU A 59 17.69 14.48 23.22
C LEU A 59 16.41 14.69 22.40
N LYS A 60 15.77 15.87 22.47
CA LYS A 60 14.62 16.22 21.63
C LYS A 60 14.93 16.08 20.14
N ARG A 61 16.08 16.61 19.69
CA ARG A 61 16.51 16.45 18.28
C ARG A 61 16.74 15.00 17.90
N LYS A 62 17.32 14.18 18.79
CA LYS A 62 17.48 12.74 18.56
C LYS A 62 16.13 12.04 18.44
N GLN A 63 15.17 12.37 19.29
CA GLN A 63 13.82 11.80 19.26
C GLN A 63 13.12 12.11 17.93
N ILE A 64 13.08 13.39 17.53
CA ILE A 64 12.44 13.82 16.26
C ILE A 64 13.04 13.05 15.08
N ARG A 65 14.37 12.94 15.02
CA ARG A 65 15.05 12.18 13.97
C ARG A 65 14.63 10.70 13.95
N GLN A 66 14.49 10.07 15.11
CA GLN A 66 14.05 8.67 15.17
C GLN A 66 12.60 8.52 14.72
N GLU A 67 11.71 9.45 15.10
CA GLU A 67 10.31 9.46 14.65
C GLU A 67 10.21 9.60 13.13
N GLU A 68 11.02 10.44 12.50
CA GLU A 68 11.11 10.58 11.04
C GLU A 68 11.57 9.29 10.36
N ILE A 69 12.61 8.64 10.91
CA ILE A 69 13.11 7.35 10.40
C ILE A 69 12.01 6.29 10.47
N ILE A 70 11.30 6.20 11.60
CA ILE A 70 10.20 5.25 11.78
C ILE A 70 9.08 5.53 10.77
N LYS A 71 8.65 6.79 10.62
CA LYS A 71 7.63 7.19 9.63
C LYS A 71 8.04 6.77 8.21
N SER A 72 9.28 7.05 7.81
CA SER A 72 9.78 6.69 6.48
C SER A 72 9.83 5.16 6.27
N THR A 73 10.16 4.40 7.31
CA THR A 73 10.24 2.95 7.28
C THR A 73 8.85 2.32 7.16
N LEU A 74 7.87 2.86 7.90
CA LEU A 74 6.47 2.44 7.80
C LEU A 74 5.89 2.72 6.40
N ALA A 75 6.22 3.88 5.80
CA ALA A 75 5.81 4.19 4.43
C ALA A 75 6.38 3.18 3.42
N LYS A 76 7.69 2.87 3.50
CA LYS A 76 8.33 1.85 2.65
C LYS A 76 7.70 0.47 2.83
N ARG A 77 7.42 0.05 4.06
CA ARG A 77 6.74 -1.23 4.36
C ARG A 77 5.37 -1.29 3.68
N ASN A 78 4.59 -0.21 3.76
CA ASN A 78 3.25 -0.14 3.17
C ASN A 78 3.31 -0.24 1.64
N GLU A 79 4.29 0.41 1.01
CA GLU A 79 4.51 0.30 -0.44
C GLU A 79 4.84 -1.14 -0.85
N ILE A 80 5.78 -1.79 -0.14
CA ILE A 80 6.13 -3.20 -0.38
C ILE A 80 4.90 -4.10 -0.21
N LYS A 81 4.10 -3.89 0.84
CA LYS A 81 2.87 -4.65 1.07
C LYS A 81 1.88 -4.51 -0.09
N LEU A 82 1.74 -3.30 -0.64
CA LEU A 82 0.89 -3.04 -1.79
C LEU A 82 1.40 -3.77 -3.04
N GLN A 83 2.71 -3.77 -3.28
CA GLN A 83 3.32 -4.49 -4.39
C GLN A 83 3.14 -6.02 -4.26
N ILE A 84 3.35 -6.58 -3.06
CA ILE A 84 3.09 -8.01 -2.79
C ILE A 84 1.64 -8.36 -3.12
N LYS A 85 0.66 -7.55 -2.68
CA LYS A 85 -0.75 -7.76 -3.00
C LYS A 85 -1.01 -7.75 -4.51
N ARG A 86 -0.50 -6.73 -5.22
CA ARG A 86 -0.65 -6.61 -6.69
C ARG A 86 -0.05 -7.81 -7.42
N ASN A 87 1.12 -8.27 -7.00
CA ASN A 87 1.81 -9.41 -7.60
C ASN A 87 1.04 -10.71 -7.32
N SER A 88 0.58 -10.91 -6.08
CA SER A 88 -0.25 -12.07 -5.70
C SER A 88 -1.53 -12.13 -6.53
N GLU A 89 -2.24 -11.00 -6.67
CA GLU A 89 -3.43 -10.92 -7.53
C GLU A 89 -3.11 -11.20 -8.99
N SER A 90 -1.96 -10.74 -9.49
CA SER A 90 -1.54 -10.96 -10.87
C SER A 90 -1.20 -12.43 -11.12
N ILE A 91 -0.48 -13.08 -10.21
CA ILE A 91 -0.18 -14.53 -10.29
C ILE A 91 -1.48 -15.33 -10.27
N GLN A 92 -2.38 -15.05 -9.32
CA GLN A 92 -3.68 -15.71 -9.22
C GLN A 92 -4.49 -15.54 -10.51
N LYS A 93 -4.57 -14.34 -11.06
CA LYS A 93 -5.36 -14.09 -12.29
C LYS A 93 -4.71 -14.66 -13.56
N SER A 94 -3.38 -14.77 -13.61
CA SER A 94 -2.64 -15.23 -14.80
C SER A 94 -2.49 -16.75 -14.86
N PHE A 95 -2.20 -17.41 -13.73
CA PHE A 95 -1.84 -18.84 -13.68
C PHE A 95 -2.87 -19.72 -12.98
N HIS A 96 -3.77 -19.12 -12.21
CA HIS A 96 -4.92 -19.82 -11.60
C HIS A 96 -6.22 -19.10 -11.96
N PRO A 97 -6.50 -18.87 -13.27
CA PRO A 97 -7.74 -18.24 -13.66
C PRO A 97 -8.87 -19.11 -13.14
N SER A 98 -9.59 -18.63 -12.10
CA SER A 98 -10.92 -19.15 -11.82
C SER A 98 -11.67 -19.10 -13.14
N SER A 99 -12.42 -20.15 -13.47
CA SER A 99 -13.07 -20.41 -14.77
C SER A 99 -13.89 -19.27 -15.39
N GLY A 100 -14.04 -18.12 -14.72
CA GLY A 100 -14.60 -16.86 -15.24
C GLY A 100 -13.65 -15.65 -15.25
N LYS A 101 -12.34 -15.79 -15.53
CA LYS A 101 -11.41 -14.62 -15.60
C LYS A 101 -10.77 -14.36 -16.96
N ILE A 102 -10.91 -15.29 -17.90
CA ILE A 102 -10.49 -15.12 -19.29
C ILE A 102 -11.73 -15.23 -20.16
N TYR A 103 -12.03 -14.17 -20.92
CA TYR A 103 -13.19 -14.11 -21.79
C TYR A 103 -12.76 -13.86 -23.23
N LEU A 104 -13.30 -14.65 -24.16
CA LEU A 104 -13.26 -14.31 -25.57
C LEU A 104 -14.46 -13.43 -25.89
N LEU A 105 -14.18 -12.24 -26.43
CA LEU A 105 -15.16 -11.22 -26.76
C LEU A 105 -15.22 -11.09 -28.28
N TYR A 106 -16.41 -11.22 -28.82
CA TYR A 106 -16.70 -10.80 -30.18
C TYR A 106 -16.87 -9.28 -30.24
N LYS A 107 -16.18 -8.62 -31.17
CA LYS A 107 -16.34 -7.19 -31.41
C LYS A 107 -16.32 -6.85 -32.91
N LYS A 108 -17.08 -5.83 -33.27
CA LYS A 108 -17.13 -5.20 -34.59
C LYS A 108 -16.37 -3.86 -34.54
N MET A 109 -15.42 -3.62 -35.44
CA MET A 109 -14.86 -2.28 -35.73
C MET A 109 -14.99 -2.02 -37.23
N GLY A 110 -15.74 -0.99 -37.59
CA GLY A 110 -16.11 -0.75 -38.98
C GLY A 110 -16.82 -1.97 -39.58
N ASP A 111 -16.33 -2.45 -40.72
CA ASP A 111 -16.86 -3.64 -41.41
C ASP A 111 -16.15 -4.95 -41.03
N ALA A 112 -15.19 -4.89 -40.11
CA ALA A 112 -14.41 -6.05 -39.67
C ALA A 112 -14.89 -6.61 -38.33
N PHE A 113 -14.87 -7.95 -38.22
CA PHE A 113 -15.20 -8.68 -37.01
C PHE A 113 -13.98 -9.42 -36.49
N TYR A 114 -13.72 -9.29 -35.19
CA TYR A 114 -12.57 -9.91 -34.55
C TYR A 114 -12.91 -10.43 -33.16
N ILE A 115 -12.08 -11.34 -32.68
CA ILE A 115 -12.11 -11.89 -31.33
C ILE A 115 -11.03 -11.20 -30.50
N LYS A 116 -11.41 -10.67 -29.33
CA LYS A 116 -10.48 -10.19 -28.30
C LYS A 116 -10.47 -11.12 -27.11
N ALA A 117 -9.31 -11.34 -26.53
CA ALA A 117 -9.17 -11.96 -25.22
C ALA A 117 -9.15 -10.84 -24.18
N ARG A 118 -10.04 -10.94 -23.19
CA ARG A 118 -10.03 -10.12 -22.00
C ARG A 118 -9.49 -10.92 -20.85
N PHE A 119 -8.44 -10.42 -20.23
CA PHE A 119 -7.81 -11.00 -19.06
C PHE A 119 -7.31 -9.90 -18.14
N TYR A 120 -6.97 -10.27 -16.91
CA TYR A 120 -6.35 -9.34 -15.97
C TYR A 120 -4.84 -9.49 -15.97
N TRP A 121 -4.13 -8.38 -16.11
CA TRP A 121 -2.67 -8.30 -16.06
C TRP A 121 -2.25 -7.09 -15.23
N GLU A 122 -1.29 -7.28 -14.31
CA GLU A 122 -0.80 -6.21 -13.40
C GLU A 122 -1.92 -5.49 -12.64
N GLY A 123 -2.91 -6.24 -12.16
CA GLY A 123 -4.07 -5.67 -11.47
C GLY A 123 -5.04 -4.87 -12.35
N LYS A 124 -4.82 -4.76 -13.66
CA LYS A 124 -5.71 -4.09 -14.62
C LYS A 124 -6.36 -5.08 -15.57
N GLN A 125 -7.60 -4.80 -15.96
CA GLN A 125 -8.24 -5.55 -17.04
C GLN A 125 -7.69 -5.05 -18.38
N ARG A 126 -7.22 -5.97 -19.23
CA ARG A 126 -6.70 -5.67 -20.56
C ARG A 126 -7.48 -6.47 -21.60
N GLU A 127 -7.60 -5.90 -22.79
CA GLU A 127 -8.17 -6.57 -23.96
C GLU A 127 -7.13 -6.60 -25.07
N VAL A 128 -6.80 -7.79 -25.56
CA VAL A 128 -5.85 -7.99 -26.66
C VAL A 128 -6.57 -8.63 -27.83
N GLN A 129 -6.25 -8.21 -29.05
CA GLN A 129 -6.77 -8.83 -30.26
C GLN A 129 -6.14 -10.21 -30.45
N VAL A 130 -6.99 -11.24 -30.55
CA VAL A 130 -6.56 -12.63 -30.80
C VAL A 130 -6.49 -12.90 -32.29
N GLY A 131 -7.49 -12.45 -33.04
CA GLY A 131 -7.55 -12.63 -34.49
C GLY A 131 -8.95 -12.42 -35.06
N SER A 132 -9.09 -12.62 -36.37
CA SER A 132 -10.40 -12.70 -37.01
C SER A 132 -11.10 -14.02 -36.64
N ILE A 133 -12.42 -14.09 -36.83
CA ILE A 133 -13.19 -15.30 -36.53
C ILE A 133 -12.63 -16.54 -37.26
N PRO A 134 -12.32 -16.51 -38.58
CA PRO A 134 -11.80 -17.67 -39.27
C PRO A 134 -10.48 -18.18 -38.66
N ILE A 135 -9.55 -17.28 -38.34
CA ILE A 135 -8.25 -17.62 -37.76
C ILE A 135 -8.42 -18.27 -36.40
N VAL A 136 -9.29 -17.72 -35.54
CA VAL A 136 -9.53 -18.30 -34.21
C VAL A 136 -10.16 -19.69 -34.31
N LEU A 137 -11.10 -19.91 -35.24
CA LEU A 137 -11.69 -21.22 -35.47
C LEU A 137 -10.66 -22.25 -35.98
N GLU A 138 -9.76 -21.83 -36.86
CA GLU A 138 -8.66 -22.65 -37.35
C GLU A 138 -7.77 -23.10 -36.19
N ILE A 139 -7.33 -22.18 -35.33
CA ILE A 139 -6.50 -22.47 -34.15
C ILE A 139 -7.19 -23.49 -33.22
N ILE A 140 -8.49 -23.28 -32.92
CA ILE A 140 -9.25 -24.21 -32.08
C ILE A 140 -9.29 -25.61 -32.70
N ASN A 141 -9.54 -25.71 -33.99
CA ASN A 141 -9.57 -27.00 -34.69
C ASN A 141 -8.19 -27.67 -34.70
N THR A 142 -7.10 -26.92 -34.89
CA THR A 142 -5.74 -27.45 -34.77
C THR A 142 -5.47 -28.01 -33.36
N MET A 143 -5.92 -27.31 -32.32
CA MET A 143 -5.78 -27.79 -30.93
C MET A 143 -6.59 -29.06 -30.67
N ILE A 144 -7.80 -29.17 -31.24
CA ILE A 144 -8.62 -30.40 -31.18
C ILE A 144 -7.89 -31.55 -31.89
N SER A 145 -7.40 -31.33 -33.11
CA SER A 145 -6.65 -32.34 -33.88
C SER A 145 -5.40 -32.82 -33.16
N ASN A 146 -4.72 -31.93 -32.44
CA ASN A 146 -3.54 -32.24 -31.64
C ASN A 146 -3.88 -32.84 -30.26
N LYS A 147 -5.15 -33.16 -29.97
CA LYS A 147 -5.63 -33.71 -28.69
C LYS A 147 -5.32 -32.82 -27.47
N LEU A 148 -5.14 -31.52 -27.67
CA LEU A 148 -5.01 -30.55 -26.57
C LEU A 148 -6.37 -30.20 -25.95
N LEU A 149 -7.45 -30.42 -26.70
CA LEU A 149 -8.83 -30.13 -26.34
C LEU A 149 -9.68 -31.40 -26.49
N GLU A 150 -9.37 -32.43 -25.70
CA GLU A 150 -10.05 -33.73 -25.78
C GLU A 150 -11.56 -33.62 -25.51
N GLY A 151 -12.35 -34.40 -26.25
CA GLY A 151 -13.81 -34.43 -26.13
C GLY A 151 -14.57 -33.33 -26.91
N LEU A 152 -13.87 -32.33 -27.46
CA LEU A 152 -14.48 -31.32 -28.30
C LEU A 152 -14.55 -31.75 -29.78
N LYS A 153 -15.71 -31.55 -30.40
CA LYS A 153 -15.89 -31.77 -31.84
C LYS A 153 -15.30 -30.60 -32.63
N PRO A 154 -14.67 -30.84 -33.80
CA PRO A 154 -14.20 -29.76 -34.66
C PRO A 154 -15.31 -28.75 -34.96
N VAL A 155 -15.00 -27.47 -34.76
CA VAL A 155 -15.91 -26.37 -35.03
C VAL A 155 -15.97 -26.19 -36.53
N LYS A 156 -17.09 -26.61 -37.13
CA LYS A 156 -17.37 -26.30 -38.53
C LYS A 156 -17.72 -24.81 -38.62
N ALA A 157 -16.96 -24.07 -39.44
CA ALA A 157 -17.36 -22.72 -39.82
C ALA A 157 -18.67 -22.81 -40.62
N LYS A 158 -19.80 -22.79 -39.93
CA LYS A 158 -21.09 -22.55 -40.58
C LYS A 158 -21.01 -21.11 -41.07
N LYS A 159 -21.21 -20.88 -42.36
CA LYS A 159 -21.45 -19.54 -42.91
C LYS A 159 -22.78 -19.04 -42.32
N LEU A 160 -22.73 -18.54 -41.08
CA LEU A 160 -23.88 -17.94 -40.41
C LEU A 160 -24.20 -16.66 -41.16
N THR A 161 -25.27 -16.69 -41.92
CA THR A 161 -25.76 -15.51 -42.63
C THR A 161 -26.44 -14.57 -41.66
N TRP A 162 -26.42 -13.27 -41.94
CA TRP A 162 -27.11 -12.27 -41.11
C TRP A 162 -28.61 -12.61 -40.95
N ASN A 163 -29.24 -13.18 -41.98
CA ASN A 163 -30.62 -13.68 -41.94
C ASN A 163 -30.87 -14.80 -40.92
N GLU A 164 -29.86 -15.63 -40.62
CA GLU A 164 -29.97 -16.68 -39.61
C GLU A 164 -29.77 -16.13 -38.18
N ILE A 165 -29.00 -15.05 -38.03
CA ILE A 165 -28.78 -14.36 -36.76
C ILE A 165 -30.01 -13.52 -36.39
N ASN A 166 -30.57 -12.79 -37.36
CA ASN A 166 -31.71 -11.89 -37.16
C ASN A 166 -33.03 -12.64 -36.86
N LYS A 167 -33.09 -13.96 -37.08
CA LYS A 167 -34.23 -14.82 -36.68
C LYS A 167 -34.24 -15.17 -35.18
N ARG A 168 -33.19 -14.82 -34.43
CA ARG A 168 -33.08 -15.10 -32.99
C ARG A 168 -33.18 -13.84 -32.12
N SER A 169 -33.69 -12.72 -32.66
CA SER A 169 -33.89 -11.46 -31.92
C SER A 169 -34.99 -11.52 -30.87
N ASP A 170 -35.77 -12.60 -30.85
CA ASP A 170 -36.98 -12.72 -30.03
C ASP A 170 -36.74 -13.61 -28.79
N LEU A 171 -35.48 -13.77 -28.35
CA LEU A 171 -35.08 -14.42 -27.10
C LEU A 171 -34.54 -13.41 -26.10
#